data_AF-A0A222SZ26-F1
#
_entry.id   AF-A0A222SZ26-F1
#
_cell.length_a   1.000
_cell.length_b   1.000
_cell.length_c   1.000
_cell.angle_alpha   90.00
_cell.angle_beta   90.00
_cell.angle_gamma   90.00
#
_symmetry.space_group_name_H-M   'P 1'
#
loop_
_entity.id
_entity.type
_entity.pdbx_description
1 polymer ?
#
loop_
_entity_poly.entity_id
_entity_poly.type
_entity_poly.pdbx_seq_one_letter_code
_entity_poly.pdbx_strand_id
1 'polypeptide(L)'
;MIRLRVHVSHWPRPALILTDTPRPNCPDCDGYGGTEHDYGDYETGEYAGTDYETCPCWNENRRWTLLPLPHRPRWLRRQHPDIDPWAEPPF
;
A
#
# COMPACT_ATOMS: atom_id res chain seq x y z
N MET A 1 -13.52 -9.60 1.21
CA MET A 1 -13.81 -8.15 1.19
C MET A 1 -12.48 -7.44 0.97
N ILE A 2 -12.33 -6.63 -0.07
CA ILE A 2 -11.04 -5.99 -0.39
C ILE A 2 -10.84 -4.81 0.59
N ARG A 3 -9.87 -4.91 1.50
CA ARG A 3 -9.41 -3.78 2.32
C ARG A 3 -8.32 -3.04 1.54
N LEU A 4 -8.64 -1.83 1.09
CA LEU A 4 -7.63 -0.95 0.48
C LEU A 4 -6.61 -0.57 1.55
N ARG A 5 -5.32 -0.68 1.23
CA ARG A 5 -4.24 -0.28 2.15
C ARG A 5 -3.84 1.17 1.96
N VAL A 6 -4.13 1.74 0.80
CA VAL A 6 -3.77 3.12 0.46
C VAL A 6 -5.03 3.98 0.48
N HIS A 7 -5.02 5.03 1.30
CA HIS A 7 -6.13 5.97 1.45
C HIS A 7 -5.65 7.41 1.30
N VAL A 8 -6.56 8.31 0.94
CA VAL A 8 -6.33 9.75 1.00
C VAL A 8 -6.95 10.28 2.30
N SER A 9 -6.10 10.77 3.21
CA SER A 9 -6.54 11.61 4.34
C SER A 9 -6.70 13.04 3.86
N HIS A 10 -7.74 13.74 4.32
CA HIS A 10 -7.97 15.15 4.00
C HIS A 10 -7.62 16.10 5.15
N TRP A 11 -7.38 15.57 6.35
CA TRP A 11 -7.14 16.34 7.57
C TRP A 11 -5.81 15.94 8.22
N PRO A 12 -5.03 16.88 8.80
CA PRO A 12 -5.20 18.34 8.75
C PRO A 12 -4.77 18.95 7.40
N ARG A 13 -4.03 18.19 6.58
CA ARG A 13 -3.73 18.48 5.17
C ARG A 13 -3.95 17.22 4.34
N PRO A 14 -4.31 17.35 3.05
CA PRO A 14 -4.41 16.21 2.15
C PRO A 14 -3.11 15.41 2.12
N ALA A 15 -3.19 14.10 2.31
CA ALA A 15 -2.04 13.21 2.27
C ALA A 15 -2.45 11.79 1.88
N LEU A 16 -1.60 11.11 1.16
CA LEU A 16 -1.71 9.68 0.91
C LEU A 16 -1.18 8.93 2.14
N ILE A 17 -2.03 8.12 2.74
CA ILE A 17 -1.73 7.33 3.94
C ILE A 17 -1.78 5.84 3.62
N LEU A 18 -0.90 5.08 4.24
CA LEU A 18 -0.89 3.63 4.25
C LEU A 18 -1.51 3.15 5.56
N THR A 19 -2.49 2.26 5.46
CA THR A 19 -3.21 1.63 6.57
C THR A 19 -3.16 0.12 6.42
N ASP A 20 -3.47 -0.61 7.50
CA ASP A 20 -3.54 -2.07 7.46
C ASP A 20 -2.25 -2.69 6.89
N THR A 21 -1.12 -2.31 7.49
CA THR A 21 0.23 -2.65 7.06
C THR A 21 1.10 -2.98 8.28
N PRO A 22 2.09 -3.86 8.17
CA PRO A 22 3.08 -4.08 9.22
C PRO A 22 3.94 -2.84 9.45
N ARG A 23 4.73 -2.85 10.53
CA ARG A 23 5.73 -1.82 10.77
C ARG A 23 6.81 -1.90 9.67
N PRO A 24 7.08 -0.84 8.90
CA PRO A 24 8.03 -0.90 7.78
C PRO A 24 9.43 -1.36 8.18
N ASN A 25 9.89 -0.92 9.35
CA ASN A 25 11.21 -1.27 9.90
C ASN A 25 11.04 -2.18 11.13
N CYS A 26 10.23 -3.23 11.02
CA CYS A 26 10.10 -4.21 12.10
C CYS A 26 11.36 -5.05 12.20
N PRO A 27 12.02 -5.18 13.37
CA PRO A 27 13.20 -6.04 13.48
C PRO A 27 12.89 -7.52 13.29
N ASP A 28 11.63 -7.93 13.49
CA ASP A 28 11.22 -9.34 13.41
C ASP A 28 10.84 -9.79 11.99
N CYS A 29 10.37 -8.88 11.14
CA CYS A 29 9.82 -9.24 9.83
C CYS A 29 10.18 -8.26 8.71
N ASP A 30 11.05 -7.27 8.95
CA ASP A 30 11.52 -6.27 7.98
C ASP A 30 10.43 -5.61 7.12
N GLY A 31 9.23 -5.46 7.69
CA GLY A 31 8.08 -4.88 6.99
C GLY A 31 7.30 -5.83 6.07
N TYR A 32 7.62 -7.13 6.02
CA TYR A 32 6.83 -8.13 5.29
C TYR A 32 5.50 -8.48 5.98
N GLY A 33 5.46 -8.41 7.32
CA GLY A 33 4.25 -8.65 8.11
C GLY A 33 4.04 -10.10 8.53
N GLY A 34 5.01 -10.95 8.25
CA GLY A 34 5.06 -12.34 8.67
C GLY A 34 6.28 -13.02 8.06
N THR A 35 6.46 -14.28 8.42
CA THR A 35 7.54 -15.13 7.96
C THR A 35 6.94 -16.41 7.37
N GLU A 36 7.46 -16.82 6.22
CA GLU A 36 7.11 -18.08 5.59
C GLU A 36 8.06 -19.16 6.09
N HIS A 37 7.54 -20.30 6.56
CA HIS A 37 8.36 -21.45 6.92
C HIS A 37 8.00 -22.66 6.05
N ASP A 38 8.95 -23.07 5.22
CA ASP A 38 8.82 -24.29 4.42
C ASP A 38 8.97 -25.51 5.33
N TYR A 39 8.11 -26.51 5.12
CA TYR A 39 8.19 -27.78 5.84
C TYR A 39 8.15 -28.97 4.89
N GLY A 40 8.84 -30.04 5.31
CA GLY A 40 8.89 -31.31 4.60
C GLY A 40 7.86 -32.30 5.11
N ASP A 41 7.51 -33.26 4.27
CA ASP A 41 6.76 -34.45 4.64
C ASP A 41 7.59 -35.28 5.63
N TYR A 42 6.93 -35.79 6.68
CA TYR A 42 7.63 -36.43 7.79
C TYR A 42 8.33 -37.74 7.39
N GLU A 43 7.80 -38.47 6.39
CA GLU A 43 8.28 -39.78 5.98
C GLU A 43 9.32 -39.70 4.86
N THR A 44 9.12 -38.78 3.90
CA THR A 44 9.96 -38.67 2.70
C THR A 44 11.00 -37.55 2.79
N GLY A 45 10.78 -36.54 3.65
CA GLY A 45 11.59 -35.34 3.72
C GLY A 45 11.43 -34.39 2.51
N GLU A 46 10.52 -34.70 1.58
CA GLU A 46 10.23 -33.86 0.43
C GLU A 46 9.40 -32.63 0.84
N TYR A 47 9.45 -31.55 0.05
CA TYR A 47 8.65 -30.34 0.31
C TYR A 47 7.15 -30.67 0.37
N ALA A 48 6.53 -30.38 1.52
CA ALA A 48 5.11 -30.64 1.76
C ALA A 48 4.26 -29.36 1.79
N GLY A 49 4.89 -28.20 2.00
CA GLY A 49 4.20 -26.92 1.97
C GLY A 49 5.00 -25.82 2.64
N THR A 50 4.34 -24.66 2.73
CA THR A 50 4.84 -23.48 3.40
C THR A 50 3.74 -23.00 4.34
N ASP A 51 4.06 -22.85 5.62
CA ASP A 51 3.18 -22.16 6.55
C ASP A 51 3.52 -20.66 6.58
N TYR A 52 2.58 -19.86 7.10
CA TYR A 52 2.76 -18.43 7.24
C TYR A 52 2.50 -18.01 8.67
N GLU A 53 3.54 -17.53 9.34
CA GLU A 53 3.46 -16.98 10.68
C GLU A 53 3.31 -15.46 10.63
N THR A 54 2.17 -14.94 11.07
CA THR A 54 1.92 -13.49 11.06
C THR A 54 2.77 -12.77 12.10
N CYS A 55 3.41 -11.67 11.72
CA CYS A 55 4.18 -10.85 12.65
C CYS A 55 3.24 -10.02 13.55
N PRO A 56 3.45 -10.00 14.88
CA PRO A 56 2.63 -9.20 15.81
C PRO A 56 2.76 -7.68 15.59
N CYS A 57 3.69 -7.24 14.74
CA CYS A 57 3.80 -5.83 14.38
C CYS A 57 2.67 -5.33 13.47
N TRP A 58 1.89 -6.25 12.88
CA TRP A 58 0.71 -5.92 12.09
C TRP A 58 -0.33 -5.22 12.95
N ASN A 59 -0.82 -4.08 12.50
CA ASN A 59 -1.85 -3.33 13.21
C ASN A 59 -2.75 -2.61 12.22
N GLU A 60 -4.03 -3.02 12.18
CA GLU A 60 -5.03 -2.47 11.27
C GLU A 60 -5.32 -0.97 11.52
N ASN A 61 -5.11 -0.50 12.75
CA ASN A 61 -5.33 0.89 13.14
C ASN A 61 -4.11 1.78 12.88
N ARG A 62 -2.98 1.21 12.47
CA ARG A 62 -1.76 1.96 12.19
C ARG A 62 -1.91 2.72 10.86
N ARG A 63 -1.45 3.97 10.85
CA ARG A 63 -1.52 4.85 9.67
C ARG A 63 -0.16 5.49 9.45
N TRP A 64 0.36 5.41 8.23
CA TRP A 64 1.63 6.02 7.84
C TRP A 64 1.40 7.03 6.73
N THR A 65 1.81 8.27 6.93
CA THR A 65 1.80 9.25 5.84
C THR A 65 2.91 8.92 4.86
N LEU A 66 2.53 8.53 3.62
CA LEU A 66 3.48 8.25 2.55
C LEU A 66 3.88 9.53 1.81
N LEU A 67 2.89 10.35 1.46
CA LEU A 67 3.11 11.55 0.66
C LEU A 67 2.09 12.65 0.99
N PRO A 68 2.51 13.86 1.41
CA PRO A 68 1.61 14.99 1.48
C PRO A 68 1.14 15.37 0.07
N LEU A 69 -0.17 15.56 -0.09
CA LEU A 69 -0.75 15.96 -1.36
C LEU A 69 -0.91 17.49 -1.40
N PRO A 70 -0.56 18.15 -2.52
CA PRO A 70 -0.77 19.58 -2.65
C PRO A 70 -2.27 19.90 -2.60
N HIS A 71 -2.63 21.02 -1.97
CA HIS A 71 -3.98 21.57 -2.09
C HIS A 71 -4.21 21.92 -3.56
N ARG A 72 -5.01 21.13 -4.29
CA ARG A 72 -5.28 21.39 -5.71
C ARG A 72 -5.88 22.80 -5.86
N PRO A 73 -5.17 23.78 -6.44
CA PRO A 73 -5.74 25.10 -6.70
C PRO A 73 -6.96 24.93 -7.61
N ARG A 74 -8.00 25.73 -7.36
CA ARG A 74 -9.31 25.60 -8.04
C ARG A 74 -9.20 25.69 -9.57
N TRP A 75 -8.16 26.34 -10.11
CA TRP A 75 -7.91 26.41 -11.55
C TRP A 75 -7.53 25.05 -12.17
N LEU A 76 -6.88 24.14 -11.43
CA LEU A 76 -6.56 22.79 -11.93
C LEU A 76 -7.78 21.86 -11.91
N ARG A 77 -8.89 22.24 -11.26
CA ARG A 77 -10.16 21.49 -11.36
C ARG A 77 -10.93 21.80 -12.65
N ARG A 78 -10.57 22.87 -13.36
CA ARG A 78 -11.08 23.18 -14.69
C ARG A 78 -10.10 22.66 -15.74
N GLN A 79 -9.87 21.35 -15.76
CA GLN A 79 -9.48 20.75 -17.03
C GLN A 79 -10.73 20.82 -17.91
N HIS A 80 -10.64 21.65 -18.94
CA HIS A 80 -11.59 21.64 -20.05
C HIS A 80 -11.72 20.17 -20.49
N PRO A 81 -12.94 19.61 -20.56
CA PRO A 81 -13.13 18.20 -20.95
C PRO A 81 -12.68 17.90 -22.40
N ASP A 82 -12.29 18.92 -23.17
CA ASP A 82 -12.17 18.81 -24.63
C ASP A 82 -10.73 18.95 -25.17
N ILE A 83 -9.72 19.09 -24.31
CA ILE A 83 -8.32 19.09 -24.78
C ILE A 83 -7.77 17.69 -24.62
N ASP A 84 -7.88 16.91 -25.69
CA ASP A 84 -7.12 15.66 -25.83
C ASP A 84 -5.63 16.01 -25.74
N PRO A 85 -4.90 15.51 -24.72
CA PRO A 85 -3.47 15.79 -24.54
C PRO A 85 -2.58 15.24 -25.67
N TRP A 86 -3.15 14.45 -26.59
CA TRP A 86 -2.48 13.93 -27.79
C TRP A 86 -2.96 14.57 -29.09
N ALA A 87 -3.82 15.59 -29.02
CA ALA A 87 -4.27 16.29 -30.22
C ALA A 87 -3.09 17.00 -30.92
N GLU A 88 -2.95 16.77 -32.23
CA GLU A 88 -2.02 17.53 -33.06
C GLU A 88 -2.45 19.01 -33.12
N PRO A 89 -1.51 19.96 -33.00
CA PRO A 89 -1.83 21.39 -33.08
C PRO A 89 -2.31 21.75 -34.50
N PRO A 90 -3.31 22.64 -34.65
CA PRO A 90 -3.78 23.06 -35.97
C PRO A 90 -2.70 23.86 -36.71
N PHE A 91 -2.59 23.61 -38.01
CA PHE A 91 -1.65 24.26 -38.95
C PHE A 91 -1.94 25.75 -39.16
#